data_AF-A0A9J7HPE2-F1
#
_entry.id   AF-A0A9J7HPE2-F1
#
_cell.length_a   1.000
_cell.length_b   1.000
_cell.length_c   1.000
_cell.angle_alpha   90.00
_cell.angle_beta   90.00
_cell.angle_gamma   90.00
#
_symmetry.space_group_name_H-M   'P 1'
#
loop_
_entity.id
_entity.type
_entity.pdbx_description
1 polymer ?
#
loop_
_entity_poly.entity_id
_entity_poly.type
_entity_poly.pdbx_seq_one_letter_code
_entity_poly.pdbx_strand_id
1 'polypeptide(L)'
;MSPTNDRYGKKGLVPSTDRIAMAQLAVATSDWVRVDSWESEQDSWLSSVVVARHMKRQVQNKYGSVTESETDGPSRKRRKTQHNGTQPFVMFPST
;
A
#
# COMPACT_ATOMS: atom_id res chain seq x y z
N MET A 1 12.84 5.70 1.42
CA MET A 1 13.09 4.52 2.25
C MET A 1 12.60 4.80 3.65
N SER A 2 11.76 3.94 4.22
CA SER A 2 11.24 4.05 5.60
C SER A 2 11.91 2.97 6.47
N PRO A 3 12.80 3.32 7.43
CA PRO A 3 13.38 2.35 8.34
C PRO A 3 12.37 1.87 9.37
N THR A 4 12.29 0.55 9.57
CA THR A 4 11.41 -0.05 10.58
C THR A 4 11.75 0.37 12.00
N ASN A 5 10.75 0.41 12.87
CA ASN A 5 10.88 0.71 14.29
C ASN A 5 11.75 -0.29 15.07
N ASP A 6 12.46 0.16 16.10
CA ASP A 6 13.28 -0.71 16.97
C ASP A 6 12.44 -1.75 17.72
N ARG A 7 11.18 -1.42 18.02
CA ARG A 7 10.22 -2.32 18.66
C ARG A 7 9.71 -3.43 17.77
N TYR A 8 10.18 -3.51 16.51
CA TYR A 8 10.00 -4.71 15.70
C TYR A 8 10.62 -5.95 16.35
N GLY A 9 11.62 -5.77 17.23
CA GLY A 9 12.10 -6.85 18.10
C GLY A 9 12.96 -7.91 17.38
N LYS A 10 13.48 -7.61 16.18
CA LYS A 10 14.42 -8.49 15.50
C LYS A 10 15.73 -8.54 16.28
N LYS A 11 16.17 -9.74 16.66
CA LYS A 11 17.42 -9.93 17.40
C LYS A 11 18.61 -9.35 16.62
N GLY A 12 19.40 -8.52 17.31
CA GLY A 12 20.56 -7.85 16.71
C GLY A 12 20.22 -6.66 15.81
N LEU A 13 18.99 -6.13 15.87
CA LEU A 13 18.65 -4.90 15.17
C LEU A 13 19.36 -3.71 15.83
N VAL A 14 20.20 -3.04 15.05
CA VAL A 14 20.89 -1.80 15.42
C VAL A 14 19.85 -0.69 15.68
N PRO A 15 20.09 0.23 16.62
CA PRO A 15 19.20 1.36 16.87
C PRO A 15 18.76 2.09 15.61
N SER A 16 17.51 2.54 15.60
CA SER A 16 16.90 3.24 14.46
C SER A 16 17.66 4.49 14.08
N THR A 17 18.22 5.21 15.04
CA THR A 17 19.07 6.39 14.84
C THR A 17 20.25 6.10 13.91
N ASP A 18 20.99 5.02 14.17
CA ASP A 18 22.18 4.66 13.41
C ASP A 18 21.80 4.17 12.02
N ARG A 19 20.69 3.42 11.91
CA ARG A 19 20.14 2.97 10.63
C ARG A 19 19.68 4.13 9.76
N ILE A 20 19.03 5.14 10.35
CA ILE A 20 18.63 6.37 9.65
C ILE A 20 19.87 7.10 9.15
N ALA A 21 20.87 7.31 10.01
CA ALA A 21 22.11 8.00 9.64
C ALA A 21 22.84 7.29 8.49
N MET A 22 23.01 5.97 8.59
CA MET A 22 23.61 5.16 7.52
C MET A 22 22.80 5.25 6.23
N ALA A 23 21.47 5.16 6.31
CA ALA A 23 20.62 5.26 5.13
C ALA A 23 20.68 6.64 4.47
N GLN A 24 20.73 7.71 5.27
CA GLN A 24 20.87 9.08 4.76
C GLN A 24 22.18 9.27 4.02
N LEU A 25 23.29 8.75 4.56
CA LEU A 25 24.59 8.75 3.89
C LEU A 25 24.54 7.94 2.58
N ALA A 26 23.91 6.77 2.60
CA ALA A 26 23.83 5.89 1.44
C ALA A 26 23.03 6.50 0.28
N VAL A 27 22.01 7.32 0.57
CA VAL A 27 21.20 7.98 -0.46
C VAL A 27 21.64 9.41 -0.76
N ALA A 28 22.73 9.90 -0.14
CA ALA A 28 23.15 11.30 -0.23
C ALA A 28 23.42 11.77 -1.67
N THR A 29 23.85 10.86 -2.55
CA THR A 29 24.14 11.15 -3.96
C THR A 29 22.97 10.84 -4.90
N SER A 30 21.79 10.52 -4.37
CA SER A 30 20.62 10.14 -5.16
C SER A 30 19.56 11.25 -5.15
N ASP A 31 19.18 11.72 -6.33
CA ASP A 31 18.20 12.79 -6.48
C ASP A 31 16.74 12.35 -6.28
N TRP A 32 16.47 11.05 -6.40
CA TRP A 32 15.09 10.52 -6.43
C TRP A 32 14.72 9.68 -5.20
N VAL A 33 15.69 9.12 -4.49
CA VAL A 33 15.48 8.37 -3.24
C VAL A 33 15.77 9.26 -2.03
N ARG A 34 14.81 9.33 -1.09
CA ARG A 34 14.98 10.00 0.22
C ARG A 34 14.66 9.05 1.36
N VAL A 35 15.24 9.27 2.54
CA VAL A 35 14.88 8.55 3.77
C VAL A 35 13.71 9.26 4.47
N ASP A 36 12.77 8.49 4.99
CA ASP A 36 11.63 8.94 5.79
C ASP A 36 11.73 8.30 7.17
N SER A 37 12.01 9.09 8.22
CA SER A 37 12.23 8.60 9.59
C SER A 37 10.95 8.36 10.39
N TRP A 38 9.79 8.71 9.81
CA TRP A 38 8.52 8.72 10.53
C TRP A 38 8.15 7.37 11.16
N GLU A 39 8.34 6.24 10.46
CA GLU A 39 8.02 4.90 10.99
C GLU A 39 8.88 4.52 12.22
N SER A 40 10.16 4.87 12.19
CA SER A 40 11.09 4.59 13.28
C SER A 40 10.85 5.46 14.53
N GLU A 41 10.28 6.65 14.36
CA GLU A 41 9.97 7.57 15.46
C GLU A 41 8.70 7.18 16.23
N GLN A 42 7.93 6.20 15.76
CA GLN A 42 6.69 5.78 16.41
C GLN A 42 6.95 5.04 17.73
N ASP A 43 6.01 5.13 18.66
CA ASP A 43 6.13 4.44 19.96
C ASP A 43 6.00 2.91 19.88
N SER A 44 5.61 2.36 18.72
CA SER A 44 5.42 0.92 18.52
C SER A 44 5.65 0.53 17.07
N TRP A 45 5.85 -0.77 16.83
CA TRP A 45 5.92 -1.28 15.47
C TRP A 45 4.57 -1.10 14.75
N LEU A 46 4.62 -0.55 13.54
CA LEU A 46 3.45 -0.34 12.70
C LEU A 46 3.39 -1.36 11.57
N SER A 47 2.17 -1.73 11.17
CA SER A 47 1.98 -2.50 9.95
C SER A 47 2.31 -1.66 8.71
N SER A 48 2.85 -2.30 7.67
CA SER A 48 3.26 -1.63 6.43
C SER A 48 2.11 -0.90 5.72
N VAL A 49 0.86 -1.32 5.94
CA VAL A 49 -0.34 -0.61 5.43
C VAL A 49 -0.48 0.78 6.05
N VAL A 50 -0.15 0.93 7.33
CA VAL A 50 -0.19 2.24 8.01
C VAL A 50 0.90 3.16 7.46
N VAL A 51 2.10 2.63 7.25
CA VAL A 51 3.23 3.35 6.64
C VAL A 51 2.90 3.80 5.22
N ALA A 52 2.37 2.90 4.38
CA ALA A 52 1.94 3.25 3.02
C ALA A 52 0.87 4.34 3.00
N ARG A 53 -0.09 4.31 3.93
CA ARG A 53 -1.10 5.36 4.09
C ARG A 53 -0.47 6.69 4.50
N HIS A 54 0.52 6.67 5.39
CA HIS A 54 1.28 7.87 5.75
C HIS A 54 1.99 8.47 4.52
N MET A 55 2.73 7.66 3.77
CA MET A 55 3.43 8.12 2.57
C MET A 55 2.48 8.69 1.51
N LYS A 56 1.32 8.05 1.30
CA LYS A 56 0.27 8.57 0.40
C LYS A 56 -0.18 9.98 0.82
N ARG A 57 -0.46 10.18 2.12
CA ARG A 57 -0.83 11.50 2.65
C ARG A 57 0.30 12.52 2.48
N GLN A 58 1.55 12.13 2.72
CA GLN A 58 2.71 13.01 2.51
C GLN A 58 2.82 13.47 1.04
N VAL A 59 2.61 12.56 0.09
CA VAL A 59 2.61 12.87 -1.34
C VAL A 59 1.45 13.80 -1.69
N GLN A 60 0.23 13.50 -1.22
CA GLN A 60 -0.95 14.35 -1.47
C GLN A 60 -0.79 15.75 -0.87
N ASN A 61 -0.20 15.87 0.31
CA ASN A 61 0.06 17.16 0.94
C ASN A 61 1.10 17.98 0.15
N LYS A 62 2.08 17.34 -0.49
CA LYS A 62 3.13 18.02 -1.25
C LYS A 62 2.75 18.37 -2.68
N TYR A 63 1.97 17.52 -3.34
CA TYR A 63 1.67 17.66 -4.78
C TYR A 63 0.18 17.88 -5.08
N GLY A 64 -0.65 18.00 -4.04
CA GLY A 64 -2.10 18.04 -4.17
C GLY A 64 -2.72 16.65 -4.27
N SER A 65 -4.01 16.56 -3.97
CA SER A 65 -4.79 15.36 -4.28
C SER A 65 -5.06 15.32 -5.77
N VAL A 66 -4.67 14.24 -6.43
CA VAL A 66 -5.27 13.89 -7.73
C VAL A 66 -6.73 13.56 -7.45
N THR A 67 -7.62 14.53 -7.67
CA THR A 67 -9.02 14.24 -7.91
C THR A 67 -9.05 13.58 -9.28
N GLU A 68 -9.36 12.28 -9.33
CA GLU A 68 -9.82 11.67 -10.58
C GLU A 68 -11.07 12.45 -10.99
N SER A 69 -10.90 13.53 -11.74
CA SER A 69 -12.00 14.13 -12.49
C SER A 69 -12.40 13.08 -13.52
N GLU A 70 -13.62 12.60 -13.38
CA GLU A 70 -14.32 11.66 -14.26
C GLU A 70 -13.84 11.80 -15.71
N THR A 71 -12.97 10.90 -16.16
CA THR A 71 -12.82 10.66 -17.59
C THR A 71 -14.04 9.88 -18.03
N ASP A 72 -14.91 10.60 -18.73
CA ASP A 72 -16.10 10.17 -19.45
C ASP A 72 -15.84 8.85 -20.20
N GLY A 73 -16.22 7.74 -19.58
CA GLY A 73 -16.11 6.39 -20.12
C GLY A 73 -17.49 5.76 -20.17
N PRO A 74 -17.90 5.11 -21.28
CA PRO A 74 -19.28 4.70 -21.45
C PRO A 74 -19.67 3.70 -20.36
N SER A 75 -20.65 4.12 -19.56
CA SER A 75 -21.28 3.35 -18.49
C SER A 75 -21.73 1.98 -19.03
N ARG A 76 -20.98 0.92 -18.69
CA ARG A 76 -21.44 -0.45 -18.90
C ARG A 76 -22.62 -0.70 -17.95
N LYS A 77 -23.83 -0.42 -18.41
CA LYS A 77 -25.07 -0.86 -17.77
C LYS A 77 -25.00 -2.37 -17.60
N ARG A 78 -24.74 -2.83 -16.38
CA ARG A 78 -24.92 -4.23 -15.99
C ARG A 78 -26.38 -4.60 -16.23
N ARG A 79 -26.67 -5.33 -17.30
CA ARG A 79 -27.97 -6.00 -17.49
C ARG A 79 -28.14 -7.00 -16.36
N LYS A 80 -29.09 -6.74 -15.47
CA LYS A 80 -29.56 -7.71 -14.48
C LYS A 80 -30.49 -8.68 -15.21
N THR A 81 -29.94 -9.81 -15.68
CA THR A 81 -30.77 -10.91 -16.19
C THR A 81 -31.50 -11.52 -15.00
N GLN A 82 -32.81 -11.33 -14.93
CA GLN A 82 -33.66 -12.17 -14.09
C GLN A 82 -33.71 -13.56 -14.71
N HIS A 83 -33.05 -14.53 -14.10
CA HIS A 83 -33.36 -15.93 -14.31
C HIS A 83 -34.33 -16.32 -13.19
N ASN A 84 -35.63 -16.27 -13.48
CA ASN A 84 -36.60 -17.14 -12.84
C ASN A 84 -36.74 -18.39 -13.72
N GLY A 85 -36.58 -19.57 -13.14
CA GLY A 85 -36.88 -20.83 -13.83
C GLY A 85 -35.92 -21.94 -13.50
N THR A 86 -36.23 -22.69 -12.45
CA THR A 86 -35.78 -24.07 -12.24
C THR A 86 -35.81 -24.84 -13.56
N GLN A 87 -34.67 -25.39 -13.97
CA GLN A 87 -34.58 -26.40 -15.02
C GLN A 87 -33.85 -27.61 -14.42
N PRO A 88 -34.40 -28.84 -14.54
CA PRO A 88 -33.86 -30.01 -13.87
C PRO A 88 -32.54 -30.47 -14.48
N PHE A 89 -31.65 -30.96 -13.62
CA PHE A 89 -30.38 -31.57 -14.00
C PHE A 89 -30.66 -32.88 -14.74
N VAL A 90 -30.40 -32.94 -16.05
CA VAL A 90 -30.38 -34.20 -16.79
C VAL A 90 -29.05 -34.91 -16.52
N MET A 91 -29.10 -36.08 -15.88
CA MET A 91 -27.93 -36.96 -15.78
C MET A 91 -27.65 -37.57 -17.15
N PHE A 92 -26.45 -37.37 -17.68
CA PHE A 92 -25.93 -38.17 -18.79
C PHE A 92 -25.30 -39.46 -18.24
N PRO A 93 -25.53 -40.64 -18.86
CA PRO A 93 -24.87 -41.88 -18.46
C PRO A 93 -23.43 -41.91 -18.99
N SER A 94 -22.49 -42.40 -18.18
CA SER A 94 -21.14 -42.75 -18.65
C SER A 94 -21.18 -44.10 -19.35
N THR A 95 -20.73 -44.15 -20.60
CA THR A 95 -20.27 -45.39 -21.23
C THR A 95 -18.91 -45.78 -20.66
#